data_AF-A0A2N2RA39-F1
#
_entry.id   AF-A0A2N2RA39-F1
#
_cell.length_a   1.000
_cell.length_b   1.000
_cell.length_c   1.000
_cell.angle_alpha   90.00
_cell.angle_beta   90.00
_cell.angle_gamma   90.00
#
_symmetry.space_group_name_H-M   'P 1'
#
loop_
_entity.id
_entity.type
_entity.pdbx_description
1 polymer ?
#
loop_
_entity_poly.entity_id
_entity_poly.type
_entity_poly.pdbx_seq_one_letter_code
_entity_poly.pdbx_strand_id
1 'polypeptide(L)'
;MLAMYGGNIGLDQAEAMLISKIAQAHGGKTLSGDKDTIGQLPMDGIPIAAITCRPRQVAALVRFADEICEHASRAGRHHIAAGTLPDHNKLFHYYASSVRGAVCIPNGCFKLHLAINTKYLLASYPLPPDAAGVSAEKYLIDDVLDRIVKLDCERRYCNQFLDPGLQTNELDVCIELMEDREERPSIWVLAEVDRYSFRIPAKEGYPGAQDAWRDGMPELKGLTLAGRAKEGWKK
;
A
#
# COMPACT_ATOMS: atom_id res chain seq x y z
N MET A 1 -0.16 27.48 23.03
CA MET A 1 -1.14 26.45 23.45
C MET A 1 -0.46 25.14 23.82
N LEU A 2 0.46 24.58 23.01
CA LEU A 2 1.30 23.41 23.37
C LEU A 2 2.27 23.63 24.56
N ALA A 3 2.72 24.86 24.82
CA ALA A 3 3.55 25.18 25.99
C ALA A 3 2.75 25.36 27.30
N MET A 4 1.42 25.52 27.23
CA MET A 4 0.56 25.67 28.42
C MET A 4 0.07 24.33 28.99
N TYR A 5 0.18 23.26 28.20
CA TYR A 5 -0.07 21.88 28.60
C TYR A 5 1.19 21.01 28.38
N GLY A 6 2.33 21.65 28.13
CA GLY A 6 3.56 21.03 27.68
C GLY A 6 4.40 20.55 28.84
N GLY A 7 4.16 19.31 29.27
CA GLY A 7 5.24 18.47 29.72
C GLY A 7 6.36 18.55 28.68
N ASN A 8 7.55 18.94 29.14
CA ASN A 8 8.71 18.91 28.27
C ASN A 8 8.93 17.45 27.91
N ILE A 9 8.80 17.06 26.63
CA ILE A 9 9.07 15.68 26.18
C ILE A 9 10.52 15.25 26.54
N GLY A 10 11.42 16.22 26.74
CA GLY A 10 12.75 15.97 27.30
C GLY A 10 12.79 15.65 28.80
N LEU A 11 11.69 15.84 29.54
CA LEU A 11 11.53 15.55 30.97
C LEU A 11 10.62 14.36 31.26
N ASP A 12 9.60 14.08 30.42
CA ASP A 12 8.76 12.88 30.57
C ASP A 12 9.33 11.68 29.80
N GLN A 13 10.29 11.00 30.44
CA GLN A 13 10.93 9.82 29.89
C GLN A 13 9.96 8.64 29.69
N ALA A 14 8.87 8.57 30.47
CA ALA A 14 7.90 7.48 30.38
C ALA A 14 7.04 7.62 29.11
N GLU A 15 6.54 8.82 28.85
CA GLU A 15 5.83 9.15 27.60
C GLU A 15 6.73 8.98 26.38
N ALA A 16 7.94 9.53 26.42
CA ALA A 16 8.89 9.42 25.31
C ALA A 16 9.24 7.96 25.00
N MET A 17 9.44 7.13 26.02
CA MET A 17 9.70 5.70 25.86
C MET A 17 8.51 4.97 25.24
N LEU A 18 7.27 5.32 25.62
CA LEU A 18 6.09 4.70 25.03
C LEU A 18 5.90 5.11 23.56
N ILE A 19 6.07 6.39 23.23
CA ILE A 19 6.01 6.89 21.85
C ILE A 19 7.05 6.14 21.00
N SER A 20 8.28 5.99 21.51
CA SER A 20 9.32 5.22 20.82
C SER A 20 8.92 3.77 20.59
N LYS A 21 8.28 3.09 21.56
CA LYS A 21 7.81 1.72 21.39
C LYS A 21 6.72 1.61 20.32
N ILE A 22 5.73 2.51 20.34
CA ILE A 22 4.67 2.58 19.34
C ILE A 22 5.26 2.77 17.94
N ALA A 23 6.19 3.73 17.79
CA ALA A 23 6.84 4.00 16.51
C ALA A 23 7.66 2.80 15.99
N GLN A 24 8.34 2.07 16.88
CA GLN A 24 9.09 0.86 16.52
C GLN A 24 8.20 -0.30 16.10
N ALA A 25 6.96 -0.38 16.59
CA ALA A 25 6.02 -1.44 16.19
C ALA A 25 5.57 -1.34 14.73
N HIS A 26 5.83 -0.19 14.08
CA HIS A 26 5.52 0.08 12.67
C HIS A 26 6.23 -0.88 11.71
N GLY A 27 7.42 -1.37 12.06
CA GLY A 27 8.20 -2.24 11.18
C GLY A 27 9.09 -3.23 11.93
N GLY A 28 9.68 -4.16 11.17
CA GLY A 28 10.66 -5.11 11.69
C GLY A 28 10.06 -6.41 12.22
N LYS A 29 10.80 -7.05 13.13
CA LYS A 29 10.45 -8.30 13.78
C LYS A 29 10.64 -8.14 15.28
N THR A 30 9.92 -8.93 16.07
CA THR A 30 10.19 -9.05 17.50
C THR A 30 11.62 -9.57 17.74
N LEU A 31 12.09 -9.49 18.98
CA LEU A 31 13.39 -10.06 19.37
C LEU A 31 13.48 -11.58 19.11
N SER A 32 12.34 -12.29 19.12
CA SER A 32 12.24 -13.71 18.78
C SER A 32 12.12 -13.97 17.27
N GLY A 33 12.08 -12.93 16.44
CA GLY A 33 11.93 -13.03 14.99
C GLY A 33 10.48 -13.11 14.49
N ASP A 34 9.49 -12.95 15.37
CA ASP A 34 8.06 -12.92 15.04
C ASP A 34 7.71 -11.62 14.30
N LYS A 35 6.67 -11.64 13.46
CA LYS A 35 6.12 -10.46 12.79
C LYS A 35 5.05 -9.73 13.61
N ASP A 36 4.56 -10.32 14.71
CA ASP A 36 3.60 -9.66 15.61
C ASP A 36 4.29 -8.64 16.52
N THR A 37 4.54 -7.43 16.00
CA THR A 37 5.19 -6.34 16.74
C THR A 37 4.22 -5.54 17.62
N ILE A 38 2.96 -5.36 17.20
CA ILE A 38 1.92 -4.65 17.97
C ILE A 38 1.50 -5.47 19.20
N GLY A 39 1.40 -6.79 19.08
CA GLY A 39 1.09 -7.67 20.21
C GLY A 39 2.14 -7.68 21.32
N GLN A 40 3.36 -7.15 21.06
CA GLN A 40 4.41 -6.98 22.08
C GLN A 40 4.33 -5.64 22.83
N LEU A 41 3.49 -4.70 22.40
CA LEU A 41 3.27 -3.45 23.12
C LEU A 41 2.51 -3.72 24.43
N PRO A 42 2.59 -2.81 25.43
CA PRO A 42 1.74 -2.88 26.60
C PRO A 42 0.27 -3.02 26.21
N MET A 43 -0.54 -3.65 27.07
CA MET A 43 -1.98 -3.71 26.85
C MET A 43 -2.60 -2.31 26.83
N ASP A 44 -3.71 -2.17 26.13
CA ASP A 44 -4.49 -0.95 26.13
C ASP A 44 -5.02 -0.65 27.55
N GLY A 45 -5.12 0.64 27.88
CA GLY A 45 -5.60 1.12 29.18
C GLY A 45 -4.49 1.44 30.19
N ILE A 46 -3.23 1.48 29.76
CA ILE A 46 -2.13 1.90 30.65
C ILE A 46 -2.30 3.38 31.05
N PRO A 47 -2.19 3.72 32.35
CA PRO A 47 -2.27 5.11 32.79
C PRO A 47 -0.99 5.87 32.43
N ILE A 48 -1.14 7.09 31.93
CA ILE A 48 -0.08 8.06 31.66
C ILE A 48 -0.58 9.42 32.15
N ALA A 49 0.10 9.99 33.13
CA ALA A 49 -0.37 11.17 33.85
C ALA A 49 -1.83 11.02 34.31
N ALA A 50 -2.75 11.84 33.77
CA ALA A 50 -4.17 11.85 34.12
C ALA A 50 -5.08 11.15 33.08
N ILE A 51 -4.50 10.47 32.07
CA ILE A 51 -5.25 9.80 31.01
C ILE A 51 -4.86 8.32 30.89
N THR A 52 -5.66 7.55 30.15
CA THR A 52 -5.30 6.19 29.73
C THR A 52 -4.85 6.19 28.27
N CYS A 53 -3.81 5.42 27.97
CA CYS A 53 -3.28 5.26 26.63
C CYS A 53 -3.62 3.87 26.08
N ARG A 54 -3.83 3.81 24.77
CA ARG A 54 -4.12 2.59 24.01
C ARG A 54 -3.02 2.32 23.00
N PRO A 55 -1.81 1.94 23.45
CA PRO A 55 -0.64 1.88 22.58
C PRO A 55 -0.80 0.90 21.41
N ARG A 56 -1.54 -0.20 21.58
CA ARG A 56 -1.75 -1.16 20.49
C ARG A 56 -2.67 -0.58 19.42
N GLN A 57 -3.75 0.06 19.85
CA GLN A 57 -4.65 0.74 18.93
C GLN A 57 -3.95 1.88 18.18
N VAL A 58 -3.15 2.71 18.87
CA VAL A 58 -2.38 3.79 18.23
C VAL A 58 -1.36 3.22 17.23
N ALA A 59 -0.64 2.14 17.59
CA ALA A 59 0.29 1.49 16.69
C ALA A 59 -0.41 0.93 15.43
N ALA A 60 -1.58 0.29 15.60
CA ALA A 60 -2.36 -0.22 14.48
C ALA A 60 -2.88 0.91 13.57
N LEU A 61 -3.31 2.03 14.14
CA LEU A 61 -3.73 3.21 13.38
C LEU A 61 -2.58 3.78 12.55
N VAL A 62 -1.41 4.02 13.17
CA VAL A 62 -0.24 4.58 12.49
C VAL A 62 0.27 3.61 11.41
N ARG A 63 0.29 2.31 11.71
CA ARG A 63 0.76 1.29 10.77
C ARG A 63 -0.13 1.17 9.55
N PHE A 64 -1.45 1.09 9.76
CA PHE A 64 -2.37 1.04 8.63
C PHE A 64 -2.40 2.36 7.85
N ALA A 65 -2.27 3.51 8.53
CA ALA A 65 -2.18 4.82 7.89
C ALA A 65 -1.04 4.89 6.87
N ASP A 66 0.16 4.38 7.19
CA ASP A 66 1.30 4.36 6.26
C ASP A 66 1.00 3.56 4.99
N GLU A 67 0.28 2.44 5.11
CA GLU A 67 -0.07 1.60 3.97
C GLU A 67 -1.16 2.23 3.08
N ILE A 68 -2.09 3.01 3.65
CA ILE A 68 -3.18 3.65 2.89
C ILE A 68 -2.84 5.07 2.40
N CYS A 69 -1.76 5.68 2.90
CA CYS A 69 -1.29 7.00 2.49
C CYS A 69 -0.62 7.02 1.09
N GLU A 70 -0.91 6.03 0.25
CA GLU A 70 -0.42 5.97 -1.13
C GLU A 70 -1.02 7.10 -1.97
N HIS A 71 -0.16 7.84 -2.68
CA HIS A 71 -0.57 9.01 -3.44
C HIS A 71 0.36 9.29 -4.63
N ALA A 72 -0.21 9.81 -5.72
CA ALA A 72 0.53 10.05 -6.95
C ALA A 72 1.55 11.20 -6.90
N SER A 73 1.60 11.96 -5.81
CA SER A 73 2.66 12.94 -5.55
C SER A 73 4.00 12.30 -5.19
N ARG A 74 4.02 11.01 -4.80
CA ARG A 74 5.26 10.26 -4.53
C ARG A 74 6.03 9.91 -5.81
N ALA A 75 5.37 10.02 -6.97
CA ALA A 75 5.99 9.75 -8.26
C ALA A 75 6.84 10.92 -8.74
N GLY A 76 8.06 10.64 -9.21
CA GLY A 76 8.91 11.60 -9.91
C GLY A 76 8.40 11.86 -11.33
N ARG A 77 7.24 12.51 -11.48
CA ARG A 77 6.54 12.69 -12.77
C ARG A 77 7.42 13.31 -13.86
N HIS A 78 8.26 14.27 -13.49
CA HIS A 78 9.24 14.86 -14.40
C HIS A 78 10.22 13.81 -14.95
N HIS A 79 10.76 12.94 -14.08
CA HIS A 79 11.68 11.89 -14.49
C HIS A 79 11.01 10.78 -15.29
N ILE A 80 9.74 10.46 -15.00
CA ILE A 80 8.92 9.56 -15.82
C ILE A 80 8.78 10.13 -17.23
N ALA A 81 8.36 11.39 -17.36
CA ALA A 81 8.14 12.04 -18.65
C ALA A 81 9.44 12.20 -19.45
N ALA A 82 10.55 12.51 -18.77
CA ALA A 82 11.87 12.65 -19.39
C ALA A 82 12.58 11.30 -19.65
N GLY A 83 12.03 10.16 -19.19
CA GLY A 83 12.67 8.85 -19.32
C GLY A 83 14.00 8.71 -18.56
N THR A 84 14.20 9.50 -17.50
CA THR A 84 15.48 9.59 -16.76
C THR A 84 15.50 8.80 -15.44
N LEU A 85 14.48 8.00 -15.17
CA LEU A 85 14.44 7.16 -13.98
C LEU A 85 15.48 6.04 -14.04
N PRO A 86 16.26 5.82 -12.96
CA PRO A 86 17.07 4.61 -12.81
C PRO A 86 16.19 3.36 -12.93
N ASP A 87 16.68 2.31 -13.59
CA ASP A 87 15.87 1.12 -13.90
C ASP A 87 15.24 0.48 -12.66
N HIS A 88 16.02 0.34 -11.58
CA HIS A 88 15.57 -0.25 -10.32
C HIS A 88 14.48 0.56 -9.59
N ASN A 89 14.27 1.84 -9.95
CA ASN A 89 13.25 2.71 -9.36
C ASN A 89 12.00 2.87 -10.23
N LYS A 90 12.00 2.32 -11.45
CA LYS A 90 10.88 2.47 -12.39
C LYS A 90 9.56 1.95 -11.82
N LEU A 91 9.56 0.74 -11.24
CA LEU A 91 8.35 0.13 -10.67
C LEU A 91 7.71 1.01 -9.60
N PHE A 92 8.51 1.50 -8.64
CA PHE A 92 8.03 2.38 -7.58
C PHE A 92 7.32 3.62 -8.15
N HIS A 93 7.97 4.30 -9.09
CA HIS A 93 7.43 5.53 -9.65
C HIS A 93 6.24 5.29 -10.58
N TYR A 94 6.23 4.21 -11.36
CA TYR A 94 5.09 3.85 -12.20
C TYR A 94 3.88 3.46 -11.37
N TYR A 95 4.06 2.67 -10.31
CA TYR A 95 3.02 2.38 -9.33
C TYR A 95 2.49 3.67 -8.69
N ALA A 96 3.36 4.49 -8.11
CA ALA A 96 2.92 5.73 -7.48
C ALA A 96 2.16 6.62 -8.48
N SER A 97 2.64 6.72 -9.72
CA SER A 97 2.00 7.53 -10.75
C SER A 97 0.63 7.01 -11.20
N SER A 98 0.34 5.72 -10.98
CA SER A 98 -0.95 5.13 -11.33
C SER A 98 -2.03 5.40 -10.30
N VAL A 99 -1.69 5.76 -9.06
CA VAL A 99 -2.67 6.08 -8.01
C VAL A 99 -3.55 7.25 -8.45
N ARG A 100 -4.87 7.07 -8.40
CA ARG A 100 -5.89 8.10 -8.67
C ARG A 100 -6.71 8.44 -7.45
N GLY A 101 -6.93 7.46 -6.57
CA GLY A 101 -7.60 7.65 -5.30
C GLY A 101 -7.30 6.53 -4.31
N ALA A 102 -7.18 6.90 -3.04
CA ALA A 102 -6.99 6.01 -1.91
C ALA A 102 -7.77 6.61 -0.73
N VAL A 103 -8.88 5.99 -0.33
CA VAL A 103 -9.78 6.59 0.66
C VAL A 103 -10.54 5.55 1.49
N CYS A 104 -10.58 5.76 2.81
CA CYS A 104 -11.49 5.04 3.70
C CYS A 104 -12.88 5.69 3.66
N ILE A 105 -13.92 4.89 3.42
CA ILE A 105 -15.31 5.33 3.47
C ILE A 105 -16.00 4.88 4.77
N PRO A 106 -17.03 5.61 5.25
CA PRO A 106 -17.60 5.43 6.61
C PRO A 106 -18.16 4.04 6.96
N ASN A 107 -18.33 3.15 6.00
CA ASN A 107 -18.80 1.77 6.21
C ASN A 107 -17.65 0.76 6.46
N GLY A 108 -16.43 1.24 6.71
CA GLY A 108 -15.26 0.38 6.93
C GLY A 108 -14.73 -0.24 5.63
N CYS A 109 -14.94 0.40 4.49
CA CYS A 109 -14.35 -0.03 3.22
C CYS A 109 -13.23 0.94 2.81
N PHE A 110 -12.11 0.43 2.32
CA PHE A 110 -11.04 1.22 1.73
C PHE A 110 -11.07 1.07 0.21
N LYS A 111 -11.19 2.20 -0.49
CA LYS A 111 -11.22 2.26 -1.95
C LYS A 111 -9.85 2.61 -2.49
N LEU A 112 -9.32 1.77 -3.38
CA LEU A 112 -8.10 2.02 -4.13
C LEU A 112 -8.41 2.08 -5.63
N HIS A 113 -8.15 3.23 -6.25
CA HIS A 113 -8.32 3.44 -7.68
C HIS A 113 -6.96 3.71 -8.32
N LEU A 114 -6.60 2.86 -9.27
CA LEU A 114 -5.39 2.91 -10.07
C LEU A 114 -5.74 3.11 -11.55
N ALA A 115 -4.97 3.93 -12.25
CA ALA A 115 -5.03 4.09 -13.70
C ALA A 115 -3.62 3.90 -14.28
N ILE A 116 -3.39 2.78 -14.95
CA ILE A 116 -2.09 2.34 -15.45
C ILE A 116 -2.03 2.57 -16.96
N ASN A 117 -1.03 3.31 -17.42
CA ASN A 117 -0.77 3.42 -18.86
C ASN A 117 -0.18 2.10 -19.38
N THR A 118 -0.77 1.52 -20.43
CA THR A 118 -0.43 0.18 -20.93
C THR A 118 1.00 0.09 -21.45
N LYS A 119 1.63 1.22 -21.82
CA LYS A 119 3.04 1.23 -22.22
C LYS A 119 3.98 0.75 -21.10
N TYR A 120 3.57 0.87 -19.84
CA TYR A 120 4.31 0.37 -18.68
C TYR A 120 4.03 -1.11 -18.35
N LEU A 121 3.17 -1.77 -19.13
CA LEU A 121 2.84 -3.20 -18.97
C LEU A 121 3.55 -4.08 -20.00
N LEU A 122 4.19 -3.50 -21.01
CA LEU A 122 4.78 -4.22 -22.15
C LEU A 122 6.04 -5.03 -21.81
N ALA A 123 6.70 -4.68 -20.71
CA ALA A 123 7.98 -5.26 -20.29
C ALA A 123 8.04 -5.44 -18.77
N SER A 124 8.94 -6.32 -18.35
CA SER A 124 9.40 -6.43 -16.97
C SER A 124 10.42 -5.33 -16.66
N TYR A 125 10.60 -5.06 -15.36
CA TYR A 125 11.55 -4.11 -14.84
C TYR A 125 12.43 -4.78 -13.77
N PRO A 126 13.73 -4.42 -13.69
CA PRO A 126 14.61 -4.99 -12.70
C PRO A 126 14.23 -4.49 -11.30
N LEU A 127 14.29 -5.40 -10.34
CA LEU A 127 14.22 -5.08 -8.92
C LEU A 127 15.62 -4.67 -8.41
N PRO A 128 15.70 -3.97 -7.26
CA PRO A 128 16.98 -3.81 -6.58
C PRO A 128 17.62 -5.19 -6.33
N PRO A 129 18.95 -5.32 -6.50
CA PRO A 129 19.64 -6.57 -6.25
C PRO A 129 19.48 -7.00 -4.80
N ASP A 130 19.36 -8.31 -4.59
CA ASP A 130 19.31 -8.90 -3.25
C ASP A 130 20.69 -8.84 -2.55
N ALA A 131 20.77 -9.41 -1.34
CA ALA A 131 22.02 -9.46 -0.57
C ALA A 131 23.15 -10.24 -1.26
N ALA A 132 22.83 -11.10 -2.24
CA ALA A 132 23.78 -11.84 -3.06
C ALA A 132 24.15 -11.09 -4.37
N GLY A 133 23.61 -9.89 -4.58
CA GLY A 133 23.84 -9.10 -5.78
C GLY A 133 22.99 -9.55 -6.99
N VAL A 134 22.02 -10.44 -6.79
CA VAL A 134 21.18 -10.97 -7.87
C VAL A 134 19.96 -10.07 -8.05
N SER A 135 19.77 -9.56 -9.27
CA SER A 135 18.59 -8.79 -9.65
C SER A 135 17.55 -9.70 -10.28
N ALA A 136 16.36 -9.76 -9.69
CA ALA A 136 15.18 -10.33 -10.33
C ALA A 136 14.47 -9.27 -11.20
N GLU A 137 13.52 -9.71 -12.03
CA GLU A 137 12.66 -8.82 -12.80
C GLU A 137 11.19 -9.05 -12.46
N LYS A 138 10.38 -8.00 -12.67
CA LYS A 138 8.96 -8.02 -12.32
C LYS A 138 8.16 -7.09 -13.22
N TYR A 139 6.95 -7.48 -13.62
CA TYR A 139 6.04 -6.58 -14.34
C TYR A 139 5.39 -5.60 -13.37
N LEU A 140 5.00 -4.42 -13.88
CA LEU A 140 4.30 -3.41 -13.07
C LEU A 140 3.03 -3.96 -12.43
N ILE A 141 2.22 -4.71 -13.17
CA ILE A 141 0.98 -5.27 -12.62
C ILE A 141 1.24 -6.29 -11.50
N ASP A 142 2.32 -7.07 -11.58
CA ASP A 142 2.69 -7.99 -10.51
C ASP A 142 3.09 -7.21 -9.24
N ASP A 143 3.77 -6.06 -9.39
CA ASP A 143 4.09 -5.19 -8.25
C ASP A 143 2.85 -4.53 -7.64
N VAL A 144 1.91 -4.09 -8.47
CA VAL A 144 0.60 -3.60 -8.04
C VAL A 144 -0.13 -4.65 -7.21
N LEU A 145 -0.21 -5.88 -7.69
CA LEU A 145 -0.89 -6.98 -7.00
C LEU A 145 -0.20 -7.33 -5.67
N ASP A 146 1.13 -7.38 -5.63
CA ASP A 146 1.88 -7.62 -4.39
C ASP A 146 1.64 -6.52 -3.34
N ARG A 147 1.52 -5.26 -3.77
CA ARG A 147 1.18 -4.14 -2.89
C ARG A 147 -0.25 -4.25 -2.34
N ILE A 148 -1.20 -4.70 -3.14
CA ILE A 148 -2.58 -4.96 -2.69
C ILE A 148 -2.62 -6.12 -1.69
N VAL A 149 -1.86 -7.20 -1.93
CA VAL A 149 -1.68 -8.31 -0.98
C VAL A 149 -1.11 -7.80 0.34
N LYS A 150 -0.05 -6.98 0.28
CA LYS A 150 0.54 -6.38 1.48
C LYS A 150 -0.47 -5.53 2.24
N LEU A 151 -1.19 -4.64 1.53
CA LEU A 151 -2.23 -3.80 2.11
C LEU A 151 -3.33 -4.63 2.82
N ASP A 152 -3.78 -5.73 2.21
CA ASP A 152 -4.77 -6.63 2.80
C ASP A 152 -4.23 -7.35 4.05
N CYS A 153 -2.98 -7.80 4.01
CA CYS A 153 -2.29 -8.41 5.14
C CYS A 153 -2.19 -7.44 6.32
N GLU A 154 -1.73 -6.21 6.06
CA GLU A 154 -1.58 -5.15 7.06
C GLU A 154 -2.94 -4.72 7.63
N ARG A 155 -3.98 -4.61 6.80
CA ARG A 155 -5.37 -4.37 7.22
C ARG A 155 -5.85 -5.42 8.21
N ARG A 156 -5.70 -6.72 7.89
CA ARG A 156 -6.12 -7.83 8.76
C ARG A 156 -5.33 -7.86 10.06
N TYR A 157 -4.04 -7.56 9.99
CA TYR A 157 -3.19 -7.47 11.17
C TYR A 157 -3.64 -6.32 12.09
N CYS A 158 -3.79 -5.12 11.56
CA CYS A 158 -4.18 -3.94 12.32
C CYS A 158 -5.59 -4.06 12.91
N ASN A 159 -6.55 -4.66 12.18
CA ASN A 159 -7.92 -4.86 12.68
C ASN A 159 -7.99 -5.66 14.00
N GLN A 160 -7.00 -6.51 14.31
CA GLN A 160 -6.95 -7.26 15.59
C GLN A 160 -6.79 -6.34 16.81
N PHE A 161 -6.29 -5.11 16.61
CA PHE A 161 -6.00 -4.14 17.66
C PHE A 161 -6.85 -2.86 17.56
N LEU A 162 -7.63 -2.72 16.48
CA LEU A 162 -8.54 -1.60 16.28
C LEU A 162 -9.91 -1.88 16.89
N ASP A 163 -10.57 -0.83 17.39
CA ASP A 163 -11.97 -0.95 17.79
C ASP A 163 -12.83 -1.24 16.55
N PRO A 164 -13.96 -1.96 16.69
CA PRO A 164 -14.84 -2.29 15.57
C PRO A 164 -15.25 -1.08 14.71
N GLY A 165 -15.43 0.10 15.32
CA GLY A 165 -15.78 1.34 14.60
C GLY A 165 -14.63 1.95 13.77
N LEU A 166 -13.40 1.50 13.97
CA LEU A 166 -12.20 1.94 13.25
C LEU A 166 -11.68 0.88 12.26
N GLN A 167 -12.26 -0.32 12.28
CA GLN A 167 -11.82 -1.42 11.43
C GLN A 167 -12.16 -1.19 9.96
N THR A 168 -11.23 -1.59 9.09
CA THR A 168 -11.47 -1.64 7.65
C THR A 168 -11.74 -3.09 7.25
N ASN A 169 -12.99 -3.39 6.94
CA ASN A 169 -13.50 -4.73 6.70
C ASN A 169 -13.47 -5.15 5.23
N GLU A 170 -13.29 -4.22 4.30
CA GLU A 170 -13.25 -4.52 2.87
C GLU A 170 -12.23 -3.62 2.16
N LEU A 171 -11.53 -4.19 1.17
CA LEU A 171 -10.84 -3.42 0.13
C LEU A 171 -11.67 -3.46 -1.15
N ASP A 172 -11.92 -2.31 -1.76
CA ASP A 172 -12.58 -2.16 -3.06
C ASP A 172 -11.57 -1.56 -4.06
N VAL A 173 -11.08 -2.41 -4.96
CA VAL A 173 -9.96 -2.09 -5.85
C VAL A 173 -10.46 -1.94 -7.28
N CYS A 174 -10.10 -0.83 -7.91
CA CYS A 174 -10.32 -0.56 -9.34
C CYS A 174 -8.98 -0.31 -10.04
N ILE A 175 -8.72 -1.05 -11.11
CA ILE A 175 -7.54 -0.88 -11.97
C ILE A 175 -8.04 -0.59 -13.38
N GLU A 176 -7.85 0.64 -13.84
CA GLU A 176 -8.11 1.06 -15.21
C GLU A 176 -6.83 0.98 -16.03
N LEU A 177 -6.93 0.41 -17.22
CA LEU A 177 -5.85 0.38 -18.20
C LEU A 177 -6.08 1.47 -19.24
N MET A 178 -5.08 2.29 -19.45
CA MET A 178 -5.18 3.54 -20.21
C MET A 178 -4.17 3.57 -21.36
N GLU A 179 -4.59 4.10 -22.51
CA GLU A 179 -3.71 4.34 -23.65
C GLU A 179 -3.68 5.81 -24.04
N ASP A 180 -2.50 6.27 -24.45
CA ASP A 180 -2.35 7.59 -25.07
C ASP A 180 -2.98 7.52 -26.47
N ARG A 181 -4.10 8.21 -26.67
CA ARG A 181 -4.83 8.28 -27.94
C ARG A 181 -4.78 9.69 -28.50
N GLU A 182 -4.35 9.82 -29.75
CA GLU A 182 -4.44 11.09 -30.47
C GLU A 182 -5.90 11.31 -30.91
N GLU A 183 -6.57 12.31 -30.34
CA GLU A 183 -7.94 12.68 -30.74
C GLU A 183 -7.95 13.67 -31.91
N ARG A 184 -6.95 14.56 -31.93
CA ARG A 184 -6.70 15.55 -32.98
C ARG A 184 -5.18 15.74 -33.10
N PRO A 185 -4.67 16.29 -34.20
CA PRO A 185 -3.24 16.52 -34.36
C PRO A 185 -2.63 17.22 -33.13
N SER A 186 -1.66 16.57 -32.49
CA SER A 186 -0.98 17.04 -31.27
C SER A 186 -1.84 17.14 -29.99
N ILE A 187 -3.07 16.61 -29.99
CA ILE A 187 -3.92 16.51 -28.80
C ILE A 187 -4.04 15.03 -28.40
N TRP A 188 -3.31 14.68 -27.34
CA TRP A 188 -3.28 13.34 -26.77
C TRP A 188 -4.17 13.30 -25.53
N VAL A 189 -5.04 12.30 -25.47
CA VAL A 189 -5.90 12.01 -24.32
C VAL A 189 -5.59 10.61 -23.80
N LEU A 190 -5.80 10.39 -22.51
CA LEU A 190 -5.78 9.05 -21.95
C LEU A 190 -7.17 8.42 -22.16
N ALA A 191 -7.23 7.36 -22.94
CA ALA A 191 -8.45 6.59 -23.17
C ALA A 191 -8.40 5.28 -22.39
N GLU A 192 -9.47 4.97 -21.67
CA GLU A 192 -9.63 3.65 -21.04
C GLU A 192 -9.78 2.58 -22.13
N VAL A 193 -8.98 1.52 -22.02
CA VAL A 193 -9.03 0.35 -22.89
C VAL A 193 -9.47 -0.91 -22.16
N ASP A 194 -9.34 -0.93 -20.84
CA ASP A 194 -9.82 -2.03 -20.01
C ASP A 194 -10.00 -1.62 -18.55
N ARG A 195 -10.75 -2.42 -17.80
CA ARG A 195 -11.02 -2.16 -16.39
C ARG A 195 -11.21 -3.45 -15.61
N TYR A 196 -10.55 -3.49 -14.46
CA TYR A 196 -10.67 -4.55 -13.47
C TYR A 196 -11.21 -3.98 -12.18
N SER A 197 -12.23 -4.61 -11.62
CA SER A 197 -12.81 -4.21 -10.33
C SER A 197 -13.08 -5.44 -9.48
N PHE A 198 -12.61 -5.41 -8.24
CA PHE A 198 -12.76 -6.53 -7.33
C PHE A 198 -12.73 -6.08 -5.88
N ARG A 199 -13.30 -6.93 -5.03
CA ARG A 199 -13.39 -6.70 -3.59
C ARG A 199 -12.67 -7.78 -2.81
N ILE A 200 -11.98 -7.37 -1.75
CA ILE A 200 -11.30 -8.27 -0.84
C ILE A 200 -11.95 -8.11 0.54
N PRO A 201 -12.86 -9.04 0.93
CA PRO A 201 -13.51 -8.97 2.23
C PRO A 201 -12.52 -9.31 3.36
N ALA A 202 -12.88 -8.95 4.59
CA ALA A 202 -12.27 -9.51 5.78
C ALA A 202 -12.50 -11.02 5.78
N LYS A 203 -11.41 -11.79 5.76
CA LYS A 203 -11.44 -13.22 6.03
C LYS A 203 -11.16 -13.43 7.51
N GLU A 204 -11.73 -14.47 8.10
CA GLU A 204 -11.27 -14.91 9.41
C GLU A 204 -9.86 -15.51 9.28
N GLY A 205 -8.96 -15.09 10.18
CA GLY A 205 -7.61 -15.63 10.29
C GLY A 205 -6.49 -14.70 9.78
N TYR A 206 -5.51 -14.48 10.65
CA TYR A 206 -4.18 -13.95 10.37
C TYR A 206 -3.17 -14.94 10.97
N PRO A 207 -2.03 -15.25 10.31
CA PRO A 207 -1.59 -14.80 8.97
C PRO A 207 -2.09 -15.72 7.83
N GLY A 208 -2.86 -16.77 8.12
CA GLY A 208 -3.10 -17.91 7.21
C GLY A 208 -4.17 -17.73 6.12
N ALA A 209 -4.80 -16.56 6.01
CA ALA A 209 -5.83 -16.35 5.00
C ALA A 209 -5.20 -16.20 3.60
N GLN A 210 -5.24 -17.29 2.81
CA GLN A 210 -4.69 -17.35 1.46
C GLN A 210 -5.20 -16.21 0.55
N ASP A 211 -4.31 -15.68 -0.30
CA ASP A 211 -4.57 -14.66 -1.32
C ASP A 211 -5.40 -15.18 -2.51
N ALA A 212 -6.38 -16.04 -2.23
CA ALA A 212 -7.21 -16.71 -3.24
C ALA A 212 -7.93 -15.73 -4.21
N TRP A 213 -8.08 -14.46 -3.83
CA TRP A 213 -8.61 -13.42 -4.73
C TRP A 213 -7.67 -13.17 -5.91
N ARG A 214 -6.35 -13.28 -5.71
CA ARG A 214 -5.32 -13.12 -6.73
C ARG A 214 -5.30 -14.29 -7.70
N ASP A 215 -5.45 -15.52 -7.19
CA ASP A 215 -5.49 -16.73 -8.02
C ASP A 215 -6.72 -16.74 -8.96
N GLY A 216 -7.79 -16.05 -8.56
CA GLY A 216 -8.99 -15.84 -9.38
C GLY A 216 -8.84 -14.86 -10.54
N MET A 217 -7.67 -14.21 -10.72
CA MET A 217 -7.42 -13.20 -11.77
C MET A 217 -6.16 -13.55 -12.61
N PRO A 218 -6.12 -14.73 -13.26
CA PRO A 218 -4.97 -15.15 -14.07
C PRO A 218 -4.66 -14.19 -15.24
N GLU A 219 -5.64 -13.42 -15.69
CA GLU A 219 -5.53 -12.38 -16.71
C GLU A 219 -4.73 -11.16 -16.26
N LEU A 220 -4.59 -10.93 -14.95
CA LEU A 220 -3.78 -9.86 -14.37
C LEU A 220 -2.33 -10.26 -14.08
N LYS A 221 -1.91 -11.47 -14.49
CA LYS A 221 -0.50 -11.88 -14.42
C LYS A 221 0.33 -11.08 -15.42
N GLY A 222 1.50 -10.59 -14.99
CA GLY A 222 2.38 -9.74 -15.81
C GLY A 222 2.62 -10.24 -17.23
N LEU A 223 3.03 -11.50 -17.37
CA LEU A 223 3.30 -12.09 -18.68
C LEU A 223 2.04 -12.16 -19.57
N THR A 224 0.89 -12.53 -19.00
CA THR A 224 -0.39 -12.60 -19.70
C THR A 224 -0.81 -11.22 -20.19
N LEU A 225 -0.78 -10.23 -19.31
CA LEU A 225 -1.21 -8.88 -19.61
C LEU A 225 -0.27 -8.18 -20.60
N ALA A 226 1.04 -8.43 -20.49
CA ALA A 226 2.03 -7.95 -21.45
C ALA A 226 1.82 -8.55 -22.86
N GLY A 227 1.45 -9.83 -22.95
CA GLY A 227 1.06 -10.46 -24.21
C GLY A 227 -0.15 -9.77 -24.84
N ARG A 228 -1.21 -9.55 -24.05
CA ARG A 228 -2.42 -8.87 -24.52
C ARG A 228 -2.15 -7.42 -24.96
N ALA A 229 -1.35 -6.69 -24.20
CA ALA A 229 -0.95 -5.33 -24.56
C ALA A 229 -0.18 -5.27 -25.90
N LYS A 230 0.62 -6.28 -26.23
CA LYS A 230 1.34 -6.39 -27.51
C LYS A 230 0.41 -6.73 -28.68
N GLU A 231 -0.60 -7.54 -28.45
CA GLU A 231 -1.63 -7.88 -29.45
C GLU A 231 -2.61 -6.72 -29.71
N GLY A 232 -2.61 -5.73 -28.82
CA GLY A 232 -3.55 -4.61 -28.82
C GLY A 232 -4.86 -4.96 -28.12
N TRP A 233 -5.47 -3.96 -27.48
CA TRP A 233 -6.77 -4.11 -26.83
C TRP A 233 -7.86 -4.09 -27.91
N LYS A 234 -8.35 -5.27 -28.28
CA LYS A 234 -9.50 -5.38 -29.18
C LYS A 234 -10.73 -4.83 -28.44
N LYS A 235 -11.35 -3.81 -29.01
CA LYS A 235 -12.67 -3.32 -28.60
C LYS A 235 -13.76 -4.36 -28.85
#